data_AF-A0AAN9BTA7-F1
#
_entry.id   AF-A0AAN9BTA7-F1
#
_cell.length_a   1.000
_cell.length_b   1.000
_cell.length_c   1.000
_cell.angle_alpha   90.00
_cell.angle_beta   90.00
_cell.angle_gamma   90.00
#
_symmetry.space_group_name_H-M   'P 1'
#
loop_
_entity.id
_entity.type
_entity.pdbx_description
1 polymer ?
#
loop_
_entity_poly.entity_id
_entity_poly.type
_entity_poly.pdbx_seq_one_letter_code
_entity_poly.pdbx_strand_id
1 'polypeptide(L)'
;MRSRRRRAYVTMAIFSTLAFIVYNKGAGSGPLTSSSLDSNIAAYEKSESYDNNEESSSLQDFSVFQWWHDQQPTRPPLTVAQICQQFQGPSVQRACLQRLHTARGYCSKRQSEEEVMKPVDGWEDGGDGDGGGGHVMNDSVVDVFSYRRGNKMAMYCSVHKVASTFWLRLFRFLNNDTGSPVSSPEALSKFKVHLAPFQSSRPLALAYLTRMLGPDDEEFRFMFTRDPYRRLWSVYIDKFVLPDFFFWSLHARAIKEYNYPDKERGKPFSNCLDVSFEEFVRYTVQAPSSPSAPSDDHLVPVFKTCNPCVFQPHFIGSLENMTQDSQAVLDRLGLTKLAQPKDFQQRVLEQIRTVTEFVYESVVKRGSLRHCLSDDELQARLIRAFILNGFLPSKLAEVRRTSVGSSVTDLLNMMKELFLLSKRSEKEVEAQKTRFFINAYDSLHWDLLYQIQGFYKEDFEAFGYDPEPAELFAQRADRKQSLAV
;
A
#
# COMPACT_ATOMS: atom_id res chain seq x y z
N MET A 1 20.93 17.94 -7.07
CA MET A 1 19.83 17.26 -6.33
C MET A 1 19.97 15.73 -6.18
N ARG A 2 20.64 14.98 -7.08
CA ARG A 2 20.89 13.53 -6.90
C ARG A 2 21.78 13.16 -5.69
N SER A 3 22.68 14.04 -5.24
CA SER A 3 23.56 13.75 -4.09
C SER A 3 22.89 13.87 -2.72
N ARG A 4 21.83 14.69 -2.58
CA ARG A 4 21.07 14.82 -1.31
C ARG A 4 20.18 13.59 -1.03
N ARG A 5 19.59 12.97 -2.05
CA ARG A 5 18.83 11.70 -1.89
C ARG A 5 19.74 10.53 -1.53
N ARG A 6 20.94 10.42 -2.12
CA ARG A 6 21.93 9.41 -1.68
C ARG A 6 22.33 9.60 -0.22
N ARG A 7 22.51 10.84 0.25
CA ARG A 7 22.80 11.11 1.66
C ARG A 7 21.67 10.65 2.59
N ALA A 8 20.40 10.82 2.24
CA ALA A 8 19.25 10.40 3.05
C ALA A 8 19.10 8.87 3.16
N TYR A 9 19.27 8.13 2.06
CA TYR A 9 19.25 6.66 2.09
C TYR A 9 20.48 6.08 2.81
N VAL A 10 21.65 6.71 2.66
CA VAL A 10 22.87 6.32 3.38
C VAL A 10 22.76 6.67 4.87
N THR A 11 22.15 7.79 5.26
CA THR A 11 21.89 8.09 6.69
C THR A 11 20.85 7.14 7.28
N MET A 12 19.78 6.76 6.58
CA MET A 12 18.83 5.74 7.06
C MET A 12 19.47 4.34 7.19
N ALA A 13 20.34 3.95 6.26
CA ALA A 13 21.08 2.70 6.35
C ALA A 13 22.07 2.75 7.52
N ILE A 14 22.77 3.87 7.73
CA ILE A 14 23.69 4.05 8.87
C ILE A 14 22.94 4.06 10.20
N PHE A 15 21.77 4.70 10.31
CA PHE A 15 20.95 4.67 11.53
C PHE A 15 20.41 3.27 11.83
N SER A 16 19.99 2.52 10.81
CA SER A 16 19.53 1.14 10.98
C SER A 16 20.68 0.20 11.37
N THR A 17 21.87 0.45 10.82
CA THR A 17 23.09 -0.32 11.15
C THR A 17 23.62 0.04 12.53
N LEU A 18 23.58 1.32 12.93
CA LEU A 18 23.94 1.79 14.27
C LEU A 18 22.94 1.31 15.33
N ALA A 19 21.64 1.31 15.04
CA ALA A 19 20.64 0.72 15.91
C ALA A 19 20.89 -0.79 16.08
N PHE A 20 21.28 -1.49 15.01
CA PHE A 20 21.66 -2.90 15.06
C PHE A 20 22.97 -3.15 15.83
N ILE A 21 23.97 -2.27 15.73
CA ILE A 21 25.24 -2.36 16.46
C ILE A 21 25.05 -2.02 17.95
N VAL A 22 24.24 -1.01 18.28
CA VAL A 22 23.90 -0.65 19.66
C VAL A 22 23.05 -1.75 20.32
N TYR A 23 22.16 -2.40 19.57
CA TYR A 23 21.38 -3.54 20.04
C TYR A 23 22.23 -4.79 20.29
N ASN A 24 23.28 -5.02 19.49
CA ASN A 24 24.19 -6.16 19.68
C ASN A 24 25.35 -5.91 20.66
N LYS A 25 25.59 -4.66 21.08
CA LYS A 25 26.59 -4.33 22.12
C LYS A 25 26.21 -4.76 23.54
N GLY A 26 25.02 -5.35 23.72
CA GLY A 26 24.64 -6.06 24.95
C GLY A 26 25.25 -7.47 25.09
N ALA A 27 25.91 -7.99 24.06
CA ALA A 27 26.62 -9.27 24.10
C ALA A 27 28.14 -9.03 23.98
N GLY A 28 28.87 -9.22 25.07
CA GLY A 28 30.27 -8.85 25.21
C GLY A 28 31.19 -9.39 24.10
N SER A 29 31.88 -8.48 23.42
CA SER A 29 33.13 -8.73 22.70
C SER A 29 33.90 -7.40 22.54
N GLY A 30 35.23 -7.46 22.73
CA GLY A 30 36.12 -6.30 22.94
C GLY A 30 36.39 -5.41 21.71
N PRO A 31 37.20 -4.34 21.85
CA PRO A 31 37.32 -3.27 20.85
C PRO A 31 38.25 -3.65 19.67
N LEU A 32 37.83 -3.32 18.45
CA LEU A 32 38.62 -3.41 17.22
C LEU A 32 39.38 -2.09 16.97
N THR A 33 40.63 -2.20 16.53
CA THR A 33 41.64 -1.13 16.35
C THR A 33 41.55 -0.40 15.00
N SER A 34 42.13 0.81 14.97
CA SER A 34 41.90 1.91 14.01
C SER A 34 42.77 1.90 12.73
N SER A 35 42.97 0.77 12.04
CA SER A 35 43.91 0.73 10.89
C SER A 35 43.32 0.34 9.53
N SER A 36 42.02 0.46 9.31
CA SER A 36 41.39 0.12 8.01
C SER A 36 40.59 1.26 7.36
N LEU A 37 40.67 2.48 7.88
CA LEU A 37 39.93 3.64 7.35
C LEU A 37 40.76 4.52 6.38
N ASP A 38 42.09 4.44 6.41
CA ASP A 38 42.96 5.38 5.67
C ASP A 38 43.31 4.94 4.23
N SER A 39 43.02 3.71 3.83
CA SER A 39 43.35 3.21 2.48
C SER A 39 42.30 3.51 1.41
N ASN A 40 41.10 3.98 1.77
CA ASN A 40 40.00 4.23 0.82
C ASN A 40 39.80 5.71 0.44
N ILE A 41 40.47 6.64 1.13
CA ILE A 41 40.34 8.08 0.86
C ILE A 41 41.30 8.52 -0.27
N ALA A 42 42.49 7.91 -0.38
CA ALA A 42 43.48 8.25 -1.41
C ALA A 42 43.11 7.78 -2.85
N ALA A 43 42.10 6.92 -3.01
CA ALA A 43 41.64 6.45 -4.32
C ALA A 43 40.55 7.35 -4.94
N TYR A 44 39.95 8.25 -4.17
CA TYR A 44 38.84 9.11 -4.62
C TYR A 44 39.33 10.47 -5.17
N GLU A 45 40.46 10.99 -4.69
CA GLU A 45 41.01 12.29 -5.11
C GLU A 45 41.75 12.25 -6.46
N LYS A 46 41.96 11.06 -7.03
CA LYS A 46 42.69 10.90 -8.30
C LYS A 46 41.78 10.81 -9.54
N SER A 47 40.46 10.80 -9.38
CA SER A 47 39.50 10.72 -10.50
C SER A 47 38.86 12.07 -10.88
N GLU A 48 39.13 13.15 -10.15
CA GLU A 48 38.55 14.48 -10.43
C GLU A 48 39.44 15.40 -11.31
N SER A 49 40.55 14.89 -11.88
CA SER A 49 41.47 15.73 -12.69
C SER A 49 41.52 15.40 -14.19
N TYR A 50 40.59 14.59 -14.72
CA TYR A 50 40.49 14.29 -16.15
C TYR A 50 39.05 14.46 -16.60
N ASP A 51 38.64 15.70 -16.83
CA ASP A 51 37.57 16.06 -17.78
C ASP A 51 37.48 17.59 -17.83
N ASN A 52 38.37 18.20 -18.61
CA ASN A 52 38.24 19.56 -19.11
C ASN A 52 39.19 19.71 -20.29
N ASN A 53 38.79 19.21 -21.46
CA ASN A 53 39.15 19.70 -22.79
C ASN A 53 38.56 18.76 -23.84
N GLU A 54 37.46 19.16 -24.47
CA GLU A 54 37.25 18.85 -25.89
C GLU A 54 36.30 19.86 -26.53
N GLU A 55 36.73 20.38 -27.66
CA GLU A 55 36.16 21.49 -28.42
C GLU A 55 34.82 21.16 -29.08
N SER A 56 33.98 22.19 -29.19
CA SER A 56 32.73 22.18 -29.93
C SER A 56 32.94 21.90 -31.42
N SER A 57 32.32 20.84 -31.93
CA SER A 57 31.94 20.76 -33.34
C SER A 57 30.49 20.26 -33.46
N SER A 58 29.74 20.95 -34.31
CA SER A 58 28.32 20.76 -34.54
C SER A 58 28.01 19.39 -35.15
N LEU A 59 27.50 18.48 -34.32
CA LEU A 59 26.78 17.30 -34.78
C LEU A 59 25.31 17.51 -34.41
N GLN A 60 24.45 17.53 -35.42
CA GLN A 60 23.00 17.47 -35.24
C GLN A 60 22.68 16.26 -34.34
N ASP A 61 21.93 16.51 -33.27
CA ASP A 61 21.54 15.54 -32.25
C ASP A 61 20.82 14.32 -32.85
N PHE A 62 21.57 13.30 -33.25
CA PHE A 62 21.01 11.97 -33.50
C PHE A 62 20.88 11.27 -32.15
N SER A 63 19.78 11.53 -31.46
CA SER A 63 19.45 10.81 -30.23
C SER A 63 19.16 9.35 -30.56
N VAL A 64 20.09 8.46 -30.19
CA VAL A 64 19.91 6.99 -30.23
C VAL A 64 18.61 6.57 -29.51
N PHE A 65 18.15 7.35 -28.54
CA PHE A 65 16.88 7.14 -27.85
C PHE A 65 15.66 7.46 -28.71
N GLN A 66 15.72 8.50 -29.54
CA GLN A 66 14.65 8.86 -30.48
C GLN A 66 14.54 7.80 -31.58
N TRP A 67 15.68 7.44 -32.18
CA TRP A 67 15.76 6.42 -33.22
C TRP A 67 15.22 5.06 -32.73
N TRP A 68 15.52 4.63 -31.50
CA TRP A 68 14.98 3.37 -30.97
C TRP A 68 13.49 3.48 -30.62
N HIS A 69 13.01 4.65 -30.17
CA HIS A 69 11.58 4.86 -29.92
C HIS A 69 10.76 4.73 -31.22
N ASP A 70 11.30 5.23 -32.33
CA ASP A 70 10.71 5.15 -33.68
C ASP A 70 10.76 3.74 -34.29
N GLN A 71 11.57 2.83 -33.72
CA GLN A 71 11.72 1.43 -34.17
C GLN A 71 10.86 0.44 -33.37
N GLN A 72 10.08 0.88 -32.38
CA GLN A 72 9.15 -0.02 -31.70
C GLN A 72 7.95 -0.34 -32.60
N PRO A 73 7.65 -1.62 -32.86
CA PRO A 73 6.44 -1.98 -33.59
C PRO A 73 5.23 -1.57 -32.75
N THR A 74 4.60 -0.46 -33.14
CA THR A 74 3.38 0.03 -32.53
C THR A 74 2.22 -0.86 -33.01
N ARG A 75 1.97 -1.96 -32.30
CA ARG A 75 0.64 -2.57 -32.41
C ARG A 75 -0.36 -1.48 -31.98
N PRO A 76 -1.41 -1.21 -32.77
CA PRO A 76 -2.40 -0.24 -32.35
C PRO A 76 -2.93 -0.67 -30.97
N PRO A 77 -2.99 0.26 -30.00
CA PRO A 77 -3.40 -0.09 -28.65
C PRO A 77 -4.82 -0.68 -28.68
N LEU A 78 -5.01 -1.80 -27.99
CA LEU A 78 -6.30 -2.46 -27.94
C LEU A 78 -7.37 -1.51 -27.37
N THR A 79 -8.52 -1.51 -28.02
CA THR A 79 -9.72 -0.83 -27.50
C THR A 79 -10.14 -1.48 -26.16
N VAL A 80 -10.86 -0.72 -25.33
CA VAL A 80 -11.40 -1.24 -24.05
C VAL A 80 -12.25 -2.49 -24.29
N ALA A 81 -13.05 -2.52 -25.36
CA ALA A 81 -13.84 -3.68 -25.74
C ALA A 81 -12.98 -4.91 -26.06
N GLN A 82 -11.93 -4.75 -26.88
CA GLN A 82 -11.01 -5.84 -27.21
C GLN A 82 -10.24 -6.35 -26.00
N ILE A 83 -9.87 -5.47 -25.05
CA ILE A 83 -9.25 -5.87 -23.79
C ILE A 83 -10.23 -6.71 -22.97
N CYS A 84 -11.44 -6.21 -22.74
CA CYS A 84 -12.38 -6.86 -21.85
C CYS A 84 -12.95 -8.17 -22.42
N GLN A 85 -12.99 -8.34 -23.74
CA GLN A 85 -13.35 -9.61 -24.39
C GLN A 85 -12.38 -10.76 -24.07
N GLN A 86 -11.18 -10.48 -23.56
CA GLN A 86 -10.20 -11.50 -23.19
C GLN A 86 -10.52 -12.20 -21.86
N PHE A 87 -11.47 -11.68 -21.08
CA PHE A 87 -11.88 -12.28 -19.80
C PHE A 87 -13.13 -13.14 -19.97
N GLN A 88 -13.19 -14.22 -19.20
CA GLN A 88 -14.33 -15.13 -19.20
C GLN A 88 -15.46 -14.64 -18.29
N GLY A 89 -16.69 -14.78 -18.75
CA GLY A 89 -17.89 -14.49 -17.96
C GLY A 89 -18.48 -13.08 -18.18
N PRO A 90 -19.79 -12.96 -18.52
CA PRO A 90 -20.42 -11.66 -18.79
C PRO A 90 -20.36 -10.66 -17.62
N SER A 91 -20.32 -11.14 -16.38
CA SER A 91 -20.18 -10.27 -15.19
C SER A 91 -18.81 -9.58 -15.16
N VAL A 92 -17.73 -10.35 -15.35
CA VAL A 92 -16.36 -9.84 -15.37
C VAL A 92 -16.16 -8.89 -16.53
N GLN A 93 -16.68 -9.24 -17.72
CA GLN A 93 -16.57 -8.39 -18.91
C GLN A 93 -17.26 -7.03 -18.71
N ARG A 94 -18.47 -7.01 -18.15
CA ARG A 94 -19.19 -5.75 -17.83
C ARG A 94 -18.44 -4.92 -16.80
N ALA A 95 -17.94 -5.53 -15.73
CA ALA A 95 -17.16 -4.83 -14.70
C ALA A 95 -15.85 -4.27 -15.27
N CYS A 96 -15.15 -5.03 -16.12
CA CYS A 96 -13.95 -4.59 -16.82
C CYS A 96 -14.24 -3.36 -17.68
N LEU A 97 -15.28 -3.42 -18.52
CA LEU A 97 -15.68 -2.31 -19.39
C LEU A 97 -15.95 -1.05 -18.55
N GLN A 98 -16.79 -1.17 -17.52
CA GLN A 98 -17.16 -0.04 -16.66
C GLN A 98 -15.94 0.62 -16.02
N ARG A 99 -15.07 -0.16 -15.37
CA ARG A 99 -13.92 0.37 -14.63
C ARG A 99 -12.85 0.95 -15.56
N LEU A 100 -12.56 0.31 -16.70
CA LEU A 100 -11.60 0.84 -17.67
C LEU A 100 -12.13 2.09 -18.37
N HIS A 101 -13.42 2.16 -18.72
CA HIS A 101 -14.01 3.37 -19.27
C HIS A 101 -13.98 4.52 -18.28
N THR A 102 -14.27 4.26 -17.00
CA THR A 102 -14.20 5.27 -15.93
C THR A 102 -12.79 5.83 -15.78
N ALA A 103 -11.79 4.95 -15.61
CA ALA A 103 -10.40 5.36 -15.44
C ALA A 103 -9.85 6.08 -16.68
N ARG A 104 -10.10 5.55 -17.89
CA ARG A 104 -9.63 6.20 -19.13
C ARG A 104 -10.32 7.54 -19.36
N GLY A 105 -11.62 7.64 -19.09
CA GLY A 105 -12.37 8.89 -19.19
C GLY A 105 -11.83 9.97 -18.25
N TYR A 106 -11.54 9.60 -17.00
CA TYR A 106 -10.87 10.48 -16.05
C TYR A 106 -9.50 10.96 -16.55
N CYS A 107 -8.67 10.03 -17.04
CA CYS A 107 -7.34 10.36 -17.56
C CYS A 107 -7.38 11.29 -18.79
N SER A 108 -8.30 11.05 -19.73
CA SER A 108 -8.48 11.93 -20.90
C SER A 108 -8.92 13.33 -20.49
N LYS A 109 -9.85 13.45 -19.53
CA LYS A 109 -10.26 14.75 -19.00
C LYS A 109 -9.09 15.50 -18.36
N ARG A 110 -8.32 14.83 -17.50
CA ARG A 110 -7.15 15.42 -16.84
C ARG A 110 -6.08 15.88 -17.83
N GLN A 111 -5.80 15.09 -18.87
CA GLN A 111 -4.86 15.48 -19.94
C GLN A 111 -5.32 16.76 -20.64
N SER A 112 -6.61 16.88 -20.95
CA SER A 112 -7.14 18.10 -21.58
C SER A 112 -7.03 19.33 -20.67
N GLU A 113 -7.21 19.16 -19.35
CA GLU A 113 -7.06 20.24 -18.37
C GLU A 113 -5.58 20.67 -18.20
N GLU A 114 -4.65 19.71 -18.20
CA GLU A 114 -3.20 19.99 -18.14
C GLU A 114 -2.68 20.65 -19.42
N GLU A 115 -3.22 20.31 -20.59
CA GLU A 115 -2.86 20.95 -21.88
C GLU A 115 -3.38 22.38 -22.01
N VAL A 116 -4.58 22.67 -21.48
CA VAL A 116 -5.15 24.03 -21.44
C VAL A 116 -4.37 24.95 -20.49
N MET A 117 -3.70 24.39 -19.48
CA MET A 117 -2.90 25.14 -18.50
C MET A 117 -1.44 25.38 -18.91
N LYS A 118 -1.00 24.86 -20.06
CA LYS A 118 0.36 25.17 -20.56
C LYS A 118 0.43 26.65 -20.95
N PRO A 119 1.46 27.41 -20.50
CA PRO A 119 1.65 28.78 -20.94
C PRO A 119 1.72 28.81 -22.46
N VAL A 120 0.91 29.68 -23.07
CA VAL A 120 1.08 30.04 -24.48
C VAL A 120 2.44 30.71 -24.59
N ASP A 121 3.35 30.14 -25.39
CA ASP A 121 4.68 30.70 -25.63
C ASP A 121 4.57 32.19 -26.01
N GLY A 122 5.20 33.08 -25.23
CA GLY A 122 5.31 34.48 -25.62
C GLY A 122 5.47 35.56 -24.55
N TRP A 123 5.77 35.27 -23.29
CA TRP A 123 6.03 36.33 -22.29
C TRP A 123 7.29 36.01 -21.48
N GLU A 124 8.42 36.58 -21.91
CA GLU A 124 9.54 36.87 -21.02
C GLU A 124 9.08 37.96 -20.05
N ASP A 125 9.08 37.68 -18.74
CA ASP A 125 9.56 38.67 -17.79
C ASP A 125 9.93 38.06 -16.44
N GLY A 126 11.00 38.61 -15.87
CA GLY A 126 11.61 38.18 -14.62
C GLY A 126 10.83 38.56 -13.38
N GLY A 127 11.06 37.81 -12.30
CA GLY A 127 10.57 38.14 -10.97
C GLY A 127 10.82 37.02 -9.98
N ASP A 128 11.85 37.20 -9.14
CA ASP A 128 12.09 36.40 -7.95
C ASP A 128 10.85 36.43 -7.04
N GLY A 129 10.18 35.29 -6.93
CA GLY A 129 9.03 35.07 -6.05
C GLY A 129 9.18 33.75 -5.33
N ASP A 130 9.63 33.82 -4.07
CA ASP A 130 9.67 32.73 -3.10
C ASP A 130 8.25 32.19 -2.85
N GLY A 131 7.88 31.16 -3.61
CA GLY A 131 6.62 30.43 -3.50
C GLY A 131 6.87 29.05 -2.94
N GLY A 132 6.41 28.81 -1.72
CA GLY A 132 6.52 27.54 -0.99
C GLY A 132 6.11 26.34 -1.83
N GLY A 133 7.11 25.58 -2.28
CA GLY A 133 6.93 24.33 -3.01
C GLY A 133 6.34 23.27 -2.10
N GLY A 134 5.02 23.11 -2.16
CA GLY A 134 4.38 21.85 -1.78
C GLY A 134 5.09 20.71 -2.49
N HIS A 135 5.44 19.66 -1.74
CA HIS A 135 6.05 18.46 -2.30
C HIS A 135 5.06 17.80 -3.27
N VAL A 136 5.16 18.16 -4.55
CA VAL A 136 4.54 17.42 -5.64
C VAL A 136 5.27 16.08 -5.70
N MET A 137 4.65 15.04 -5.13
CA MET A 137 5.01 13.67 -5.48
C MET A 137 4.95 13.58 -7.00
N ASN A 138 6.04 13.11 -7.61
CA ASN A 138 6.12 12.99 -9.06
C ASN A 138 5.19 11.87 -9.50
N ASP A 139 3.95 12.21 -9.88
CA ASP A 139 2.86 11.33 -10.37
C ASP A 139 3.29 10.44 -11.58
N SER A 140 4.54 10.58 -12.05
CA SER A 140 5.11 9.93 -13.24
C SER A 140 5.84 8.60 -12.99
N VAL A 141 6.14 8.23 -11.74
CA VAL A 141 6.91 7.00 -11.45
C VAL A 141 6.00 5.97 -10.80
N VAL A 142 5.73 4.88 -11.54
CA VAL A 142 4.98 3.72 -11.05
C VAL A 142 5.92 2.53 -10.95
N ASP A 143 6.14 2.02 -9.74
CA ASP A 143 6.87 0.78 -9.49
C ASP A 143 5.91 -0.40 -9.49
N VAL A 144 6.26 -1.46 -10.22
CA VAL A 144 5.39 -2.62 -10.44
C VAL A 144 6.12 -3.93 -10.20
N PHE A 145 5.39 -4.91 -9.67
CA PHE A 145 5.85 -6.29 -9.62
C PHE A 145 5.68 -6.93 -10.99
N SER A 146 6.68 -7.69 -11.45
CA SER A 146 6.64 -8.34 -12.75
C SER A 146 6.86 -9.84 -12.67
N TYR A 147 6.27 -10.58 -13.61
CA TYR A 147 6.54 -11.99 -13.82
C TYR A 147 6.53 -12.30 -15.32
N ARG A 148 7.59 -12.95 -15.81
CA ARG A 148 7.74 -13.31 -17.21
C ARG A 148 7.61 -14.82 -17.39
N ARG A 149 6.78 -15.23 -18.36
CA ARG A 149 6.65 -16.62 -18.80
C ARG A 149 6.67 -16.68 -20.33
N GLY A 150 7.80 -17.08 -20.90
CA GLY A 150 8.01 -17.01 -22.34
C GLY A 150 7.98 -15.56 -22.84
N ASN A 151 7.14 -15.29 -23.85
CA ASN A 151 6.91 -13.95 -24.39
C ASN A 151 5.83 -13.16 -23.63
N LYS A 152 5.29 -13.67 -22.53
CA LYS A 152 4.26 -12.97 -21.74
C LYS A 152 4.83 -12.32 -20.50
N MET A 153 4.54 -11.03 -20.30
CA MET A 153 4.95 -10.25 -19.14
C MET A 153 3.72 -9.78 -18.35
N ALA A 154 3.54 -10.30 -17.15
CA ALA A 154 2.54 -9.80 -16.21
C ALA A 154 3.15 -8.65 -15.39
N MET A 155 2.42 -7.54 -15.24
CA MET A 155 2.81 -6.41 -14.41
C MET A 155 1.67 -6.04 -13.46
N TYR A 156 1.99 -5.99 -12.16
CA TYR A 156 1.06 -5.66 -11.10
C TYR A 156 1.52 -4.42 -10.35
N CYS A 157 0.67 -3.41 -10.35
CA CYS A 157 0.88 -2.20 -9.56
C CYS A 157 0.34 -2.42 -8.14
N SER A 158 1.25 -2.45 -7.15
CA SER A 158 0.88 -2.81 -5.78
C SER A 158 0.37 -1.62 -4.99
N VAL A 159 -0.84 -1.75 -4.46
CA VAL A 159 -1.48 -0.74 -3.62
C VAL A 159 -1.78 -1.33 -2.24
N HIS A 160 -1.31 -0.65 -1.19
CA HIS A 160 -1.50 -1.14 0.17
C HIS A 160 -2.99 -1.16 0.58
N LYS A 161 -3.36 -2.21 1.32
CA LYS A 161 -4.73 -2.51 1.77
C LYS A 161 -5.76 -2.78 0.66
N VAL A 162 -5.24 -3.07 -0.53
CA VAL A 162 -6.03 -3.44 -1.72
C VAL A 162 -5.54 -4.79 -2.25
N ALA A 163 -5.79 -5.86 -1.48
CA ALA A 163 -5.33 -7.23 -1.78
C ALA A 163 -3.80 -7.43 -1.91
N SER A 164 -2.97 -6.44 -1.55
CA SER A 164 -1.52 -6.48 -1.77
C SER A 164 -0.86 -7.77 -1.28
N THR A 165 -1.22 -8.27 -0.10
CA THR A 165 -0.65 -9.53 0.45
C THR A 165 -0.87 -10.73 -0.47
N PHE A 166 -2.04 -10.82 -1.11
CA PHE A 166 -2.36 -11.92 -2.02
C PHE A 166 -1.48 -11.86 -3.27
N TRP A 167 -1.40 -10.70 -3.92
CA TRP A 167 -0.59 -10.51 -5.11
C TRP A 167 0.91 -10.62 -4.81
N LEU A 168 1.38 -10.04 -3.71
CA LEU A 168 2.78 -10.18 -3.27
C LEU A 168 3.17 -11.65 -3.08
N ARG A 169 2.31 -12.46 -2.42
CA ARG A 169 2.54 -13.91 -2.31
C ARG A 169 2.68 -14.57 -3.66
N LEU A 170 1.79 -14.25 -4.60
CA LEU A 170 1.80 -14.80 -5.94
C LEU A 170 3.09 -14.42 -6.70
N PHE A 171 3.45 -13.15 -6.76
CA PHE A 171 4.64 -12.70 -7.48
C PHE A 171 5.95 -13.21 -6.86
N ARG A 172 6.02 -13.31 -5.52
CA ARG A 172 7.15 -13.96 -4.86
C ARG A 172 7.24 -15.44 -5.22
N PHE A 173 6.12 -16.16 -5.17
CA PHE A 173 6.06 -17.57 -5.53
C PHE A 173 6.47 -17.81 -6.99
N LEU A 174 5.89 -17.06 -7.94
CA LEU A 174 6.15 -17.21 -9.37
C LEU A 174 7.61 -16.93 -9.75
N ASN A 175 8.27 -16.00 -9.05
CA ASN A 175 9.68 -15.67 -9.28
C ASN A 175 10.65 -16.50 -8.42
N ASN A 176 10.17 -17.54 -7.72
CA ASN A 176 10.97 -18.34 -6.78
C ASN A 176 11.66 -17.49 -5.69
N ASP A 177 11.06 -16.37 -5.30
CA ASP A 177 11.55 -15.43 -4.29
C ASP A 177 10.97 -15.74 -2.90
N THR A 178 11.17 -16.97 -2.45
CA THR A 178 10.53 -17.52 -1.25
C THR A 178 11.52 -17.82 -0.12
N GLY A 179 12.82 -17.74 -0.41
CA GLY A 179 13.94 -18.07 0.49
C GLY A 179 14.12 -19.58 0.78
N SER A 180 13.07 -20.38 0.55
CA SER A 180 13.06 -21.83 0.64
C SER A 180 11.98 -22.39 -0.28
N PRO A 181 12.10 -23.62 -0.82
CA PRO A 181 11.05 -24.22 -1.61
C PRO A 181 9.71 -24.24 -0.86
N VAL A 182 8.63 -23.83 -1.52
CA VAL A 182 7.26 -23.87 -1.00
C VAL A 182 6.33 -24.48 -2.05
N SER A 183 5.28 -25.16 -1.62
CA SER A 183 4.34 -25.86 -2.50
C SER A 183 3.23 -24.98 -3.08
N SER A 184 2.94 -23.83 -2.46
CA SER A 184 1.95 -22.87 -2.95
C SER A 184 2.24 -21.44 -2.48
N PRO A 185 1.62 -20.40 -3.10
CA PRO A 185 1.72 -19.02 -2.62
C PRO A 185 1.28 -18.83 -1.15
N GLU A 186 0.29 -19.58 -0.69
CA GLU A 186 -0.26 -19.50 0.67
C GLU A 186 0.69 -20.06 1.74
N ALA A 187 1.57 -20.99 1.36
CA ALA A 187 2.60 -21.51 2.25
C ALA A 187 3.63 -20.43 2.63
N LEU A 188 3.67 -19.31 1.90
CA LEU A 188 4.50 -18.16 2.23
C LEU A 188 3.88 -17.35 3.38
N SER A 189 4.56 -17.35 4.53
CA SER A 189 4.12 -16.62 5.72
C SER A 189 3.97 -15.13 5.42
N LYS A 190 2.99 -14.47 6.05
CA LYS A 190 2.78 -13.01 5.89
C LYS A 190 4.05 -12.24 6.27
N PHE A 191 4.82 -12.75 7.24
CA PHE A 191 6.12 -12.18 7.62
C PHE A 191 7.10 -12.19 6.45
N LYS A 192 7.36 -13.35 5.84
CA LYS A 192 8.28 -13.45 4.69
C LYS A 192 7.82 -12.59 3.51
N VAL A 193 6.53 -12.55 3.25
CA VAL A 193 5.95 -11.79 2.12
C VAL A 193 6.27 -10.30 2.22
N HIS A 194 6.11 -9.71 3.41
CA HIS A 194 6.20 -8.25 3.62
C HIS A 194 7.55 -7.78 4.13
N LEU A 195 8.30 -8.62 4.85
CA LEU A 195 9.48 -8.19 5.61
C LEU A 195 10.79 -8.86 5.17
N ALA A 196 10.73 -9.94 4.37
CA ALA A 196 11.95 -10.50 3.79
C ALA A 196 12.40 -9.63 2.61
N PRO A 197 13.72 -9.39 2.45
CA PRO A 197 14.25 -8.66 1.30
C PRO A 197 13.75 -9.27 -0.03
N PHE A 198 13.44 -8.40 -0.99
CA PHE A 198 13.13 -8.84 -2.35
C PHE A 198 14.43 -9.19 -3.09
N GLN A 199 14.41 -10.31 -3.81
CA GLN A 199 15.49 -10.73 -4.69
C GLN A 199 15.00 -10.65 -6.15
N SER A 200 14.52 -11.78 -6.69
CA SER A 200 14.02 -11.88 -8.07
C SER A 200 12.65 -11.23 -8.28
N SER A 201 11.91 -10.90 -7.22
CA SER A 201 10.58 -10.26 -7.31
C SER A 201 10.57 -8.79 -6.90
N ARG A 202 11.72 -8.10 -6.97
CA ARG A 202 11.79 -6.65 -6.65
C ARG A 202 10.85 -5.84 -7.55
N PRO A 203 10.13 -4.85 -7.02
CA PRO A 203 9.37 -3.94 -7.85
C PRO A 203 10.33 -3.11 -8.71
N LEU A 204 9.93 -2.84 -9.95
CA LEU A 204 10.73 -2.11 -10.94
C LEU A 204 9.89 -1.00 -11.55
N ALA A 205 10.55 0.10 -11.92
CA ALA A 205 9.91 1.19 -12.63
C ALA A 205 9.25 0.66 -13.92
N LEU A 206 7.99 1.02 -14.15
CA LEU A 206 7.22 0.63 -15.32
C LEU A 206 7.99 0.90 -16.62
N ALA A 207 8.57 2.10 -16.75
CA ALA A 207 9.34 2.51 -17.92
C ALA A 207 10.56 1.62 -18.19
N TYR A 208 11.15 1.02 -17.16
CA TYR A 208 12.25 0.06 -17.33
C TYR A 208 11.73 -1.26 -17.91
N LEU A 209 10.61 -1.77 -17.37
CA LEU A 209 10.02 -3.03 -17.82
C LEU A 209 9.48 -2.94 -19.25
N THR A 210 8.83 -1.84 -19.61
CA THR A 210 8.29 -1.65 -20.96
C THR A 210 9.39 -1.57 -22.01
N ARG A 211 10.55 -1.02 -21.68
CA ARG A 211 11.74 -1.00 -22.56
C ARG A 211 12.35 -2.38 -22.77
N MET A 212 12.06 -3.37 -21.91
CA MET A 212 12.54 -4.75 -22.06
C MET A 212 11.59 -5.65 -22.87
N LEU A 213 10.45 -5.11 -23.33
CA LEU A 213 9.53 -5.84 -24.19
C LEU A 213 10.06 -5.83 -25.64
N GLY A 214 10.15 -7.01 -26.24
CA GLY A 214 10.42 -7.19 -27.65
C GLY A 214 9.16 -7.12 -28.52
N PRO A 215 9.30 -7.13 -29.87
CA PRO A 215 8.19 -7.05 -30.83
C PRO A 215 7.05 -8.07 -30.63
N ASP A 216 7.41 -9.27 -30.17
CA ASP A 216 6.51 -10.40 -30.01
C ASP A 216 6.07 -10.62 -28.56
N ASP A 217 6.51 -9.75 -27.65
CA ASP A 217 6.10 -9.84 -26.26
C ASP A 217 4.67 -9.32 -26.06
N GLU A 218 3.94 -10.01 -25.21
CA GLU A 218 2.60 -9.67 -24.79
C GLU A 218 2.65 -9.19 -23.33
N GLU A 219 2.31 -7.93 -23.08
CA GLU A 219 2.18 -7.44 -21.71
C GLU A 219 0.73 -7.56 -21.20
N PHE A 220 0.61 -7.85 -19.91
CA PHE A 220 -0.66 -7.80 -19.19
C PHE A 220 -0.47 -7.02 -17.89
N ARG A 221 -1.00 -5.81 -17.89
CA ARG A 221 -0.94 -4.87 -16.76
C ARG A 221 -2.24 -4.91 -15.99
N PHE A 222 -2.19 -5.09 -14.68
CA PHE A 222 -3.39 -5.06 -13.84
C PHE A 222 -3.13 -4.40 -12.50
N MET A 223 -4.19 -3.83 -11.93
CA MET A 223 -4.18 -3.25 -10.60
C MET A 223 -5.50 -3.57 -9.90
N PHE A 224 -5.52 -3.39 -8.59
CA PHE A 224 -6.73 -3.49 -7.79
C PHE A 224 -6.96 -2.17 -7.07
N THR A 225 -8.24 -1.85 -6.86
CA THR A 225 -8.72 -0.64 -6.17
C THR A 225 -9.65 -1.04 -5.02
N ARG A 226 -9.96 -0.10 -4.13
CA ARG A 226 -10.88 -0.31 -3.01
C ARG A 226 -11.57 1.00 -2.69
N ASP A 227 -12.82 0.92 -2.24
CA ASP A 227 -13.54 2.07 -1.70
C ASP A 227 -12.69 2.81 -0.65
N PRO A 228 -12.47 4.13 -0.79
CA PRO A 228 -11.59 4.90 0.10
C PRO A 228 -11.98 4.80 1.58
N TYR A 229 -13.28 4.85 1.90
CA TYR A 229 -13.75 4.76 3.28
C TYR A 229 -13.45 3.37 3.87
N ARG A 230 -13.73 2.30 3.13
CA ARG A 230 -13.42 0.92 3.54
C ARG A 230 -11.92 0.69 3.64
N ARG A 231 -11.11 1.35 2.80
CA ARG A 231 -9.64 1.28 2.86
C ARG A 231 -9.12 1.92 4.15
N LEU A 232 -9.53 3.15 4.47
CA LEU A 232 -9.16 3.85 5.71
C LEU A 232 -9.49 3.03 6.97
N TRP A 233 -10.71 2.50 7.06
CA TRP A 233 -11.11 1.65 8.18
C TRP A 233 -10.25 0.39 8.30
N SER A 234 -9.89 -0.20 7.16
CA SER A 234 -9.01 -1.37 7.12
C SER A 234 -7.57 -1.07 7.50
N VAL A 235 -7.05 0.12 7.17
CA VAL A 235 -5.75 0.60 7.66
C VAL A 235 -5.81 0.74 9.18
N TYR A 236 -6.82 1.43 9.71
CA TYR A 236 -6.95 1.65 11.14
C TYR A 236 -6.93 0.34 11.95
N ILE A 237 -7.72 -0.65 11.54
CA ILE A 237 -7.73 -1.96 12.22
C ILE A 237 -6.36 -2.65 12.15
N ASP A 238 -5.73 -2.66 10.98
CA ASP A 238 -4.48 -3.40 10.76
C ASP A 238 -3.26 -2.72 11.40
N LYS A 239 -3.32 -1.40 11.63
CA LYS A 239 -2.17 -0.58 12.06
C LYS A 239 -2.28 -0.02 13.47
N PHE A 240 -3.48 0.20 14.00
CA PHE A 240 -3.69 0.81 15.31
C PHE A 240 -4.52 -0.05 16.27
N VAL A 241 -5.46 -0.86 15.76
CA VAL A 241 -6.11 -1.88 16.61
C VAL A 241 -5.15 -3.05 16.83
N LEU A 242 -4.57 -3.58 15.76
CA LEU A 242 -3.47 -4.53 15.84
C LEU A 242 -2.15 -3.78 16.12
N PRO A 243 -1.24 -4.37 16.91
CA PRO A 243 0.08 -3.81 17.11
C PRO A 243 0.91 -3.95 15.83
N ASP A 244 1.44 -2.81 15.36
CA ASP A 244 2.34 -2.70 14.22
C ASP A 244 3.50 -1.80 14.63
N PHE A 245 4.69 -2.37 14.75
CA PHE A 245 5.86 -1.65 15.28
C PHE A 245 6.20 -0.40 14.47
N PHE A 246 6.09 -0.45 13.15
CA PHE A 246 6.42 0.68 12.28
C PHE A 246 5.39 1.81 12.46
N PHE A 247 4.10 1.48 12.38
CA PHE A 247 3.04 2.47 12.54
C PHE A 247 2.97 3.04 13.95
N TRP A 248 3.20 2.23 14.98
CA TRP A 248 3.18 2.72 16.35
C TRP A 248 4.40 3.59 16.68
N SER A 249 5.56 3.28 16.09
CA SER A 249 6.78 4.05 16.34
C SER A 249 6.82 5.36 15.54
N LEU A 250 6.29 5.40 14.33
CA LEU A 250 6.35 6.58 13.47
C LEU A 250 5.05 7.39 13.48
N HIS A 251 3.91 6.73 13.29
CA HIS A 251 2.64 7.42 13.06
C HIS A 251 1.87 7.68 14.34
N ALA A 252 1.85 6.77 15.32
CA ALA A 252 1.04 6.98 16.52
C ALA A 252 1.44 8.24 17.30
N ARG A 253 2.75 8.51 17.40
CA ARG A 253 3.25 9.75 17.99
C ARG A 253 2.86 10.98 17.15
N ALA A 254 3.11 10.96 15.85
CA ALA A 254 2.77 12.09 14.98
C ALA A 254 1.26 12.41 15.01
N ILE A 255 0.43 11.38 15.06
CA ILE A 255 -1.02 11.51 15.22
C ILE A 255 -1.36 12.17 16.56
N LYS A 256 -0.76 11.73 17.68
CA LYS A 256 -1.02 12.33 18.99
C LYS A 256 -0.52 13.77 19.09
N GLU A 257 0.66 14.06 18.57
CA GLU A 257 1.22 15.42 18.55
C GLU A 257 0.36 16.36 17.70
N TYR A 258 -0.17 15.88 16.58
CA TYR A 258 -1.07 16.66 15.74
C TYR A 258 -2.41 16.96 16.42
N ASN A 259 -3.00 15.96 17.08
CA ASN A 259 -4.31 16.13 17.72
C ASN A 259 -4.23 16.85 19.08
N TYR A 260 -3.12 16.72 19.81
CA TYR A 260 -2.94 17.28 21.16
C TYR A 260 -1.53 17.84 21.40
N PRO A 261 -1.09 18.87 20.66
CA PRO A 261 0.29 19.35 20.69
C PRO A 261 0.76 19.77 22.10
N ASP A 262 -0.11 20.42 22.87
CA ASP A 262 0.23 20.85 24.24
C ASP A 262 0.33 19.70 25.23
N LYS A 263 -0.45 18.63 25.03
CA LYS A 263 -0.37 17.43 25.89
C LYS A 263 0.87 16.60 25.59
N GLU A 264 1.34 16.59 24.34
CA GLU A 264 2.51 15.80 23.94
C GLU A 264 3.84 16.55 24.10
N ARG A 265 3.80 17.87 24.26
CA ARG A 265 4.98 18.70 24.48
C ARG A 265 5.79 18.22 25.69
N GLY A 266 7.07 17.93 25.46
CA GLY A 266 8.00 17.53 26.51
C GLY A 266 7.86 16.09 27.01
N LYS A 267 6.93 15.29 26.46
CA LYS A 267 6.85 13.86 26.79
C LYS A 267 8.00 13.08 26.16
N PRO A 268 8.53 12.04 26.84
CA PRO A 268 9.50 11.14 26.24
C PRO A 268 8.87 10.39 25.06
N PHE A 269 9.71 10.00 24.10
CA PHE A 269 9.26 9.20 22.96
C PHE A 269 8.60 7.91 23.45
N SER A 270 7.37 7.66 23.01
CA SER A 270 6.64 6.42 23.26
C SER A 270 6.02 5.91 21.97
N ASN A 271 6.28 4.65 21.66
CA ASN A 271 5.63 3.91 20.58
C ASN A 271 4.46 3.05 21.09
N CYS A 272 3.86 3.44 22.21
CA CYS A 272 2.83 2.67 22.91
C CYS A 272 1.54 3.47 23.05
N LEU A 273 1.31 4.35 22.08
CA LEU A 273 0.20 5.30 22.08
C LEU A 273 -1.00 4.68 21.39
N ASP A 274 -2.11 4.59 22.11
CA ASP A 274 -3.38 4.18 21.53
C ASP A 274 -4.00 5.32 20.73
N VAL A 275 -4.26 5.05 19.46
CA VAL A 275 -4.84 6.02 18.51
C VAL A 275 -6.31 5.71 18.29
N SER A 276 -7.18 6.70 18.44
CA SER A 276 -8.59 6.59 18.09
C SER A 276 -8.79 6.67 16.58
N PHE A 277 -9.93 6.17 16.07
CA PHE A 277 -10.22 6.26 14.64
C PHE A 277 -10.33 7.71 14.17
N GLU A 278 -10.94 8.58 14.97
CA GLU A 278 -11.05 10.00 14.67
C GLU A 278 -9.69 10.70 14.61
N GLU A 279 -8.81 10.45 15.59
CA GLU A 279 -7.46 11.01 15.61
C GLU A 279 -6.66 10.59 14.37
N PHE A 280 -6.77 9.32 14.00
CA PHE A 280 -6.16 8.76 12.80
C PHE A 280 -6.68 9.44 11.53
N VAL A 281 -8.00 9.50 11.32
CA VAL A 281 -8.58 10.09 10.11
C VAL A 281 -8.24 11.58 10.01
N ARG A 282 -8.35 12.32 11.13
CA ARG A 282 -7.99 13.74 11.19
C ARG A 282 -6.56 13.97 10.77
N TYR A 283 -5.62 13.21 11.33
CA TYR A 283 -4.22 13.27 10.93
C TYR A 283 -4.06 12.91 9.45
N THR A 284 -4.69 11.84 8.96
CA THR A 284 -4.54 11.40 7.56
C THR A 284 -4.96 12.45 6.55
N VAL A 285 -6.06 13.18 6.77
CA VAL A 285 -6.56 14.13 5.76
C VAL A 285 -6.06 15.57 5.94
N GLN A 286 -5.54 15.92 7.12
CA GLN A 286 -5.12 17.29 7.43
C GLN A 286 -3.59 17.46 7.58
N ALA A 287 -2.86 16.44 8.05
CA ALA A 287 -1.43 16.54 8.29
C ALA A 287 -0.50 16.37 7.06
N PRO A 288 -0.86 15.66 5.97
CA PRO A 288 0.04 15.46 4.82
C PRO A 288 0.45 16.74 4.09
N SER A 289 -0.22 17.87 4.36
CA SER A 289 0.19 19.18 3.87
C SER A 289 1.44 19.73 4.58
N SER A 290 1.92 19.07 5.65
CA SER A 290 3.15 19.43 6.35
C SER A 290 4.38 18.80 5.70
N PRO A 291 5.46 19.56 5.41
CA PRO A 291 6.73 19.03 4.87
C PRO A 291 7.39 17.94 5.72
N SER A 292 6.98 17.80 6.99
CA SER A 292 7.51 16.84 7.96
C SER A 292 6.68 15.56 8.11
N ALA A 293 5.49 15.47 7.49
CA ALA A 293 4.67 14.27 7.57
C ALA A 293 5.29 13.15 6.71
N PRO A 294 5.53 11.94 7.27
CA PRO A 294 5.95 10.81 6.46
C PRO A 294 4.87 10.49 5.43
N SER A 295 5.18 10.63 4.13
CA SER A 295 4.31 10.12 3.07
C SER A 295 4.31 8.59 3.14
N ASP A 296 3.22 8.01 3.64
CA ASP A 296 3.05 6.57 3.77
C ASP A 296 2.03 6.06 2.74
N ASP A 297 2.43 5.08 1.93
CA ASP A 297 1.62 4.52 0.86
C ASP A 297 0.35 3.80 1.34
N HIS A 298 0.23 3.52 2.65
CA HIS A 298 -1.02 3.03 3.24
C HIS A 298 -2.07 4.13 3.40
N LEU A 299 -1.65 5.39 3.47
CA LEU A 299 -2.51 6.54 3.78
C LEU A 299 -2.83 7.36 2.53
N VAL A 300 -1.91 7.49 1.58
CA VAL A 300 -2.16 8.27 0.35
C VAL A 300 -3.20 7.61 -0.55
N PRO A 301 -3.88 8.37 -1.43
CA PRO A 301 -4.83 7.83 -2.41
C PRO A 301 -4.22 6.76 -3.32
N VAL A 302 -5.05 5.79 -3.73
CA VAL A 302 -4.67 4.74 -4.68
C VAL A 302 -4.14 5.34 -5.97
N PHE A 303 -4.76 6.41 -6.46
CA PHE A 303 -4.34 7.16 -7.64
C PHE A 303 -2.89 7.66 -7.52
N LYS A 304 -2.47 8.08 -6.33
CA LYS A 304 -1.11 8.60 -6.08
C LYS A 304 -0.07 7.48 -5.98
N THR A 305 -0.40 6.35 -5.39
CA THR A 305 0.49 5.18 -5.36
C THR A 305 0.57 4.51 -6.73
N CYS A 306 -0.54 4.46 -7.45
CA CYS A 306 -0.67 3.77 -8.71
C CYS A 306 -1.52 4.59 -9.69
N ASN A 307 -0.87 5.52 -10.40
CA ASN A 307 -1.55 6.39 -11.35
C ASN A 307 -2.04 5.58 -12.58
N PRO A 308 -3.35 5.39 -12.79
CA PRO A 308 -3.88 4.60 -13.91
C PRO A 308 -3.61 5.26 -15.27
N CYS A 309 -3.36 6.57 -15.32
CA CYS A 309 -3.06 7.30 -16.55
C CYS A 309 -1.64 7.01 -17.05
N VAL A 310 -0.70 6.75 -16.13
CA VAL A 310 0.67 6.33 -16.44
C VAL A 310 0.76 4.82 -16.58
N PHE A 311 0.13 4.08 -15.66
CA PHE A 311 0.21 2.62 -15.64
C PHE A 311 -0.53 1.97 -16.81
N GLN A 312 -1.64 2.58 -17.26
CA GLN A 312 -2.49 2.10 -18.36
C GLN A 312 -2.89 0.62 -18.18
N PRO A 313 -3.66 0.29 -17.13
CA PRO A 313 -4.03 -1.09 -16.84
C PRO A 313 -4.91 -1.69 -17.94
N HIS A 314 -4.69 -2.98 -18.20
CA HIS A 314 -5.58 -3.84 -18.99
C HIS A 314 -6.71 -4.44 -18.14
N PHE A 315 -6.57 -4.40 -16.81
CA PHE A 315 -7.61 -4.85 -15.89
C PHE A 315 -7.54 -4.04 -14.58
N ILE A 316 -8.70 -3.55 -14.13
CA ILE A 316 -8.86 -2.93 -12.81
C ILE A 316 -9.81 -3.80 -11.99
N GLY A 317 -9.24 -4.54 -11.06
CA GLY A 317 -10.00 -5.28 -10.06
C GLY A 317 -10.43 -4.39 -8.89
N SER A 318 -11.34 -4.91 -8.07
CA SER A 318 -11.79 -4.28 -6.83
C SER A 318 -11.66 -5.26 -5.67
N LEU A 319 -11.38 -4.76 -4.48
CA LEU A 319 -11.36 -5.64 -3.30
C LEU A 319 -12.78 -6.14 -2.96
N GLU A 320 -13.80 -5.35 -3.28
CA GLU A 320 -15.22 -5.68 -3.12
C GLU A 320 -15.60 -6.93 -3.93
N ASN A 321 -14.99 -7.12 -5.11
CA ASN A 321 -15.21 -8.28 -5.98
C ASN A 321 -13.99 -9.20 -6.05
N MET A 322 -13.14 -9.22 -5.01
CA MET A 322 -11.84 -9.90 -5.03
C MET A 322 -11.90 -11.34 -5.54
N THR A 323 -12.89 -12.14 -5.13
CA THR A 323 -13.01 -13.54 -5.56
C THR A 323 -13.17 -13.68 -7.08
N GLN A 324 -14.09 -12.93 -7.69
CA GLN A 324 -14.35 -12.97 -9.12
C GLN A 324 -13.20 -12.31 -9.91
N ASP A 325 -12.72 -11.16 -9.45
CA ASP A 325 -11.69 -10.38 -10.13
C ASP A 325 -10.32 -11.06 -10.09
N SER A 326 -9.94 -11.68 -8.97
CA SER A 326 -8.67 -12.42 -8.89
C SER A 326 -8.68 -13.69 -9.72
N GLN A 327 -9.81 -14.40 -9.80
CA GLN A 327 -9.99 -15.54 -10.71
C GLN A 327 -9.77 -15.11 -12.16
N ALA A 328 -10.41 -14.03 -12.62
CA ALA A 328 -10.28 -13.55 -13.99
C ALA A 328 -8.82 -13.22 -14.36
N VAL A 329 -8.07 -12.61 -13.43
CA VAL A 329 -6.65 -12.32 -13.61
C VAL A 329 -5.82 -13.61 -13.66
N LEU A 330 -6.06 -14.57 -12.76
CA LEU A 330 -5.34 -15.85 -12.75
C LEU A 330 -5.63 -16.68 -14.02
N ASP A 331 -6.85 -16.65 -14.52
CA ASP A 331 -7.24 -17.28 -15.78
C ASP A 331 -6.49 -16.66 -16.95
N ARG A 332 -6.43 -15.32 -17.00
CA ARG A 332 -5.69 -14.57 -18.02
C ARG A 332 -4.20 -14.87 -18.03
N LEU A 333 -3.64 -15.19 -16.86
CA LEU A 333 -2.24 -15.58 -16.67
C LEU A 333 -1.97 -17.08 -16.92
N GLY A 334 -3.00 -17.89 -17.15
CA GLY A 334 -2.87 -19.35 -17.25
C GLY A 334 -2.44 -20.00 -15.93
N LEU A 335 -2.87 -19.41 -14.80
CA LEU A 335 -2.56 -19.81 -13.42
C LEU A 335 -3.78 -20.33 -12.66
N THR A 336 -4.79 -20.84 -13.37
CA THR A 336 -6.05 -21.37 -12.82
C THR A 336 -5.86 -22.34 -11.66
N LYS A 337 -4.80 -23.18 -11.69
CA LYS A 337 -4.49 -24.14 -10.63
C LYS A 337 -4.16 -23.49 -9.27
N LEU A 338 -3.71 -22.24 -9.28
CA LEU A 338 -3.46 -21.44 -8.07
C LEU A 338 -4.73 -20.75 -7.55
N ALA A 339 -5.78 -20.69 -8.38
CA ALA A 339 -7.09 -20.21 -8.00
C ALA A 339 -7.87 -21.37 -7.36
N GLN A 340 -7.47 -21.76 -6.14
CA GLN A 340 -8.25 -22.75 -5.39
C GLN A 340 -9.39 -22.03 -4.68
N PRO A 341 -10.66 -22.23 -5.08
CA PRO A 341 -11.79 -21.64 -4.38
C PRO A 341 -11.87 -22.26 -2.98
N LYS A 342 -11.36 -21.53 -1.99
CA LYS A 342 -11.60 -21.84 -0.59
C LYS A 342 -13.04 -21.48 -0.29
N ASP A 343 -13.78 -22.38 0.39
CA ASP A 343 -15.07 -22.01 0.93
C ASP A 343 -14.95 -20.87 1.95
N PHE A 344 -16.07 -20.23 2.27
CA PHE A 344 -16.11 -19.09 3.19
C PHE A 344 -15.43 -19.40 4.54
N GLN A 345 -15.68 -20.57 5.11
CA GLN A 345 -15.15 -20.98 6.40
C GLN A 345 -13.62 -21.09 6.35
N GLN A 346 -13.08 -21.74 5.33
CA GLN A 346 -11.64 -21.88 5.11
C GLN A 346 -10.95 -20.52 4.93
N ARG A 347 -11.58 -19.59 4.20
CA ARG A 347 -11.05 -18.22 4.05
C ARG A 347 -10.93 -17.52 5.40
N VAL A 348 -11.96 -17.58 6.24
CA VAL A 348 -11.95 -16.95 7.56
C VAL A 348 -10.91 -17.60 8.47
N LEU A 349 -10.86 -18.92 8.55
CA LEU A 349 -9.88 -19.65 9.37
C LEU A 349 -8.43 -19.31 8.98
N GLU A 350 -8.16 -19.17 7.68
CA GLU A 350 -6.86 -18.78 7.18
C GLU A 350 -6.51 -17.32 7.52
N GLN A 351 -7.48 -16.41 7.49
CA GLN A 351 -7.26 -15.03 7.94
C GLN A 351 -6.96 -14.98 9.44
N ILE A 352 -7.72 -15.71 10.27
CA ILE A 352 -7.45 -15.82 11.71
C ILE A 352 -6.02 -16.30 11.95
N ARG A 353 -5.61 -17.37 11.26
CA ARG A 353 -4.26 -17.93 11.35
C ARG A 353 -3.18 -16.94 10.93
N THR A 354 -3.23 -16.45 9.69
CA THR A 354 -2.14 -15.67 9.10
C THR A 354 -1.93 -14.32 9.77
N VAL A 355 -3.00 -13.68 10.25
CA VAL A 355 -2.90 -12.43 11.01
C VAL A 355 -2.35 -12.69 12.40
N THR A 356 -2.85 -13.70 13.12
CA THR A 356 -2.39 -14.04 14.47
C THR A 356 -0.91 -14.40 14.48
N GLU A 357 -0.49 -15.31 13.59
CA GLU A 357 0.91 -15.72 13.46
C GLU A 357 1.84 -14.54 13.15
N PHE A 358 1.44 -13.64 12.23
CA PHE A 358 2.23 -12.47 11.86
C PHE A 358 2.44 -11.51 13.02
N VAL A 359 1.36 -11.19 13.74
CA VAL A 359 1.42 -10.27 14.88
C VAL A 359 2.24 -10.89 16.00
N TYR A 360 2.04 -12.17 16.30
CA TYR A 360 2.77 -12.86 17.36
C TYR A 360 4.25 -13.04 17.03
N GLU A 361 4.59 -13.34 15.77
CA GLU A 361 5.99 -13.37 15.32
C GLU A 361 6.66 -12.00 15.50
N SER A 362 5.96 -10.91 15.16
CA SER A 362 6.50 -9.55 15.29
C SER A 362 6.66 -9.12 16.74
N VAL A 363 5.63 -9.28 17.57
CA VAL A 363 5.63 -8.78 18.96
C VAL A 363 6.38 -9.73 19.90
N VAL A 364 6.07 -11.02 19.87
CA VAL A 364 6.58 -11.97 20.87
C VAL A 364 7.91 -12.55 20.45
N LYS A 365 8.00 -13.16 19.25
CA LYS A 365 9.24 -13.82 18.82
C LYS A 365 10.39 -12.84 18.59
N ARG A 366 10.10 -11.66 18.04
CA ARG A 366 11.09 -10.61 17.74
C ARG A 366 11.19 -9.53 18.81
N GLY A 367 10.36 -9.58 19.84
CA GLY A 367 10.42 -8.64 20.97
C GLY A 367 9.92 -7.22 20.69
N SER A 368 9.28 -6.97 19.54
CA SER A 368 8.76 -5.64 19.22
C SER A 368 7.66 -5.25 20.21
N LEU A 369 7.67 -4.00 20.71
CA LEU A 369 6.64 -3.45 21.60
C LEU A 369 6.47 -4.18 22.95
N ARG A 370 7.36 -5.12 23.32
CA ARG A 370 7.24 -5.88 24.59
C ARG A 370 7.40 -5.05 25.85
N HIS A 371 8.02 -3.88 25.75
CA HIS A 371 8.15 -2.94 26.87
C HIS A 371 6.82 -2.27 27.24
N CYS A 372 5.76 -2.41 26.42
CA CYS A 372 4.47 -1.78 26.68
C CYS A 372 3.24 -2.54 26.19
N LEU A 373 3.42 -3.79 25.76
CA LEU A 373 2.33 -4.66 25.37
C LEU A 373 2.49 -5.99 26.10
N SER A 374 1.64 -6.20 27.11
CA SER A 374 1.49 -7.48 27.78
C SER A 374 0.88 -8.52 26.85
N ASP A 375 1.04 -9.80 27.22
CA ASP A 375 0.39 -10.88 26.46
C ASP A 375 -1.14 -10.72 26.47
N ASP A 376 -1.75 -10.41 27.61
CA ASP A 376 -3.20 -10.18 27.72
C ASP A 376 -3.70 -9.08 26.79
N GLU A 377 -2.98 -7.94 26.70
CA GLU A 377 -3.34 -6.85 25.80
C GLU A 377 -3.19 -7.23 24.33
N LEU A 378 -2.12 -7.98 23.99
CA LEU A 378 -1.92 -8.50 22.64
C LEU A 378 -3.08 -9.41 22.22
N GLN A 379 -3.48 -10.34 23.09
CA GLN A 379 -4.60 -11.25 22.79
C GLN A 379 -5.93 -10.49 22.67
N ALA A 380 -6.19 -9.54 23.58
CA ALA A 380 -7.38 -8.70 23.52
C ALA A 380 -7.46 -7.88 22.21
N ARG A 381 -6.33 -7.34 21.73
CA ARG A 381 -6.26 -6.61 20.45
C ARG A 381 -6.53 -7.52 19.24
N LEU A 382 -5.96 -8.73 19.24
CA LEU A 382 -6.23 -9.72 18.19
C LEU A 382 -7.72 -10.10 18.14
N ILE A 383 -8.32 -10.43 19.28
CA ILE A 383 -9.74 -10.75 19.39
C ILE A 383 -10.58 -9.57 18.90
N ARG A 384 -10.26 -8.34 19.36
CA ARG A 384 -10.96 -7.12 18.93
C ARG A 384 -10.88 -6.94 17.40
N ALA A 385 -9.72 -7.12 16.79
CA ALA A 385 -9.57 -7.00 15.34
C ALA A 385 -10.44 -8.00 14.58
N PHE A 386 -10.55 -9.25 15.05
CA PHE A 386 -11.42 -10.25 14.42
C PHE A 386 -12.91 -10.02 14.68
N ILE A 387 -13.29 -9.40 15.80
CA ILE A 387 -14.66 -8.91 16.03
C ILE A 387 -15.00 -7.79 15.04
N LEU A 388 -14.12 -6.81 14.87
CA LEU A 388 -14.32 -5.68 13.95
C LEU A 388 -14.42 -6.13 12.48
N ASN A 389 -13.71 -7.20 12.11
CA ASN A 389 -13.81 -7.82 10.79
C ASN A 389 -15.01 -8.79 10.65
N GLY A 390 -15.85 -8.91 11.68
CA GLY A 390 -17.06 -9.74 11.65
C GLY A 390 -16.85 -11.23 11.91
N PHE A 391 -15.60 -11.70 11.97
CA PHE A 391 -15.27 -13.13 12.11
C PHE A 391 -15.66 -13.68 13.48
N LEU A 392 -15.46 -12.89 14.54
CA LEU A 392 -15.84 -13.29 15.90
C LEU A 392 -17.12 -12.55 16.35
N PRO A 393 -18.06 -13.22 17.05
CA PRO A 393 -19.24 -12.57 17.62
C PRO A 393 -18.92 -11.34 18.48
N SER A 394 -19.70 -10.26 18.32
CA SER A 394 -19.48 -9.00 19.07
C SER A 394 -19.60 -9.14 20.59
N LYS A 395 -20.43 -10.07 21.07
CA LYS A 395 -20.62 -10.34 22.52
C LYS A 395 -19.41 -11.04 23.15
N LEU A 396 -18.45 -11.54 22.37
CA LEU A 396 -17.20 -12.08 22.93
C LEU A 396 -16.35 -11.02 23.62
N ALA A 397 -16.52 -9.74 23.28
CA ALA A 397 -15.87 -8.66 24.01
C ALA A 397 -16.31 -8.58 25.49
N GLU A 398 -17.49 -9.13 25.82
CA GLU A 398 -18.02 -9.24 27.18
C GLU A 398 -17.56 -10.52 27.89
N VAL A 399 -17.06 -11.51 27.15
CA VAL A 399 -16.45 -12.74 27.68
C VAL A 399 -15.03 -12.42 28.13
N ARG A 400 -14.91 -11.59 29.16
CA ARG A 400 -13.65 -11.30 29.84
C ARG A 400 -13.46 -12.34 30.95
N ARG A 401 -12.29 -13.00 30.97
CA ARG A 401 -11.76 -13.96 31.98
C ARG A 401 -11.90 -15.47 31.75
N THR A 402 -12.16 -15.97 30.54
CA THR A 402 -11.75 -17.36 30.25
C THR A 402 -10.26 -17.35 29.96
N SER A 403 -9.49 -18.10 30.75
CA SER A 403 -8.04 -18.24 30.68
C SER A 403 -7.50 -18.09 29.26
N VAL A 404 -6.96 -16.90 29.00
CA VAL A 404 -6.15 -16.57 27.84
C VAL A 404 -5.06 -17.63 27.76
N GLY A 405 -4.99 -18.33 26.62
CA GLY A 405 -4.09 -19.47 26.45
C GLY A 405 -2.64 -19.06 26.69
N SER A 406 -1.84 -19.96 27.26
CA SER A 406 -0.43 -19.72 27.60
C SER A 406 0.48 -19.65 26.36
N SER A 407 -0.05 -19.98 25.16
CA SER A 407 0.68 -19.92 23.90
C SER A 407 -0.15 -19.36 22.72
N VAL A 408 0.54 -18.94 21.66
CA VAL A 408 -0.08 -18.53 20.38
C VAL A 408 -0.97 -19.62 19.78
N THR A 409 -0.59 -20.88 19.97
CA THR A 409 -1.34 -22.03 19.45
C THR A 409 -2.68 -22.16 20.14
N ASP A 410 -2.72 -21.95 21.46
CA ASP A 410 -3.94 -22.02 22.25
C ASP A 410 -4.90 -20.89 21.88
N LEU A 411 -4.39 -19.66 21.79
CA LEU A 411 -5.16 -18.51 21.33
C LEU A 411 -5.74 -18.75 19.92
N LEU A 412 -4.91 -19.24 19.00
CA LEU A 412 -5.32 -19.53 17.64
C LEU A 412 -6.42 -20.59 17.59
N ASN A 413 -6.26 -21.69 18.33
CA ASN A 413 -7.24 -22.77 18.39
C ASN A 413 -8.55 -22.29 19.00
N MET A 414 -8.49 -21.52 20.09
CA MET A 414 -9.66 -20.92 20.72
C MET A 414 -10.42 -20.00 19.75
N MET A 415 -9.75 -19.08 19.04
CA MET A 415 -10.43 -18.20 18.08
C MET A 415 -11.03 -18.96 16.90
N LYS A 416 -10.36 -20.02 16.41
CA LYS A 416 -10.91 -20.90 15.36
C LYS A 416 -12.16 -21.63 15.86
N GLU A 417 -12.11 -22.19 17.06
CA GLU A 417 -13.24 -22.90 17.67
C GLU A 417 -14.43 -21.95 17.86
N LEU A 418 -14.20 -20.75 18.40
CA LEU A 418 -15.24 -19.73 18.57
C LEU A 418 -15.91 -19.36 17.23
N PHE A 419 -15.13 -19.21 16.15
CA PHE A 419 -15.69 -18.97 14.83
C PHE A 419 -16.55 -20.16 14.36
N LEU A 420 -16.04 -21.39 14.46
CA LEU A 420 -16.75 -22.60 14.04
C LEU A 420 -18.05 -22.82 14.84
N LEU A 421 -18.01 -22.66 16.16
CA LEU A 421 -19.17 -22.79 17.04
C LEU A 421 -20.23 -21.72 16.78
N SER A 422 -19.82 -20.53 16.33
CA SER A 422 -20.76 -19.45 16.01
C SER A 422 -21.64 -19.75 14.80
N LYS A 423 -21.25 -20.71 13.93
CA LYS A 423 -21.97 -21.14 12.71
C LYS A 423 -22.46 -19.97 11.83
N ARG A 424 -21.70 -18.87 11.81
CA ARG A 424 -22.08 -17.65 11.11
C ARG A 424 -21.93 -17.82 9.60
N SER A 425 -22.90 -17.29 8.86
CA SER A 425 -22.87 -17.18 7.41
C SER A 425 -21.99 -15.99 6.94
N GLU A 426 -21.59 -16.02 5.67
CA GLU A 426 -20.86 -14.91 5.03
C GLU A 426 -21.64 -13.60 5.11
N LYS A 427 -22.98 -13.66 4.99
CA LYS A 427 -23.88 -12.52 5.13
C LYS A 427 -23.85 -11.93 6.53
N GLU A 428 -23.85 -12.74 7.58
CA GLU A 428 -23.79 -12.26 8.97
C GLU A 428 -22.43 -11.68 9.36
N VAL A 429 -21.35 -12.21 8.78
CA VAL A 429 -20.01 -11.65 8.94
C VAL A 429 -19.92 -10.28 8.27
N GLU A 430 -20.36 -10.16 7.01
CA GLU A 430 -20.34 -8.88 6.29
C GLU A 430 -21.29 -7.84 6.93
N ALA A 431 -22.46 -8.26 7.42
CA ALA A 431 -23.38 -7.37 8.14
C ALA A 431 -22.75 -6.80 9.43
N GLN A 432 -22.06 -7.64 10.22
CA GLN A 432 -21.38 -7.17 11.43
C GLN A 432 -20.22 -6.21 11.09
N LYS A 433 -19.41 -6.57 10.10
CA LYS A 433 -18.31 -5.74 9.62
C LYS A 433 -18.80 -4.38 9.12
N THR A 434 -19.88 -4.37 8.34
CA THR A 434 -20.54 -3.15 7.85
C THR A 434 -21.08 -2.31 9.00
N ARG A 435 -21.71 -2.91 10.01
CA ARG A 435 -22.17 -2.18 11.20
C ARG A 435 -21.04 -1.49 11.95
N PHE A 436 -19.91 -2.18 12.19
CA PHE A 436 -18.76 -1.55 12.87
C PHE A 436 -18.12 -0.44 12.01
N PHE A 437 -18.07 -0.62 10.70
CA PHE A 437 -17.65 0.40 9.75
C PHE A 437 -18.53 1.65 9.85
N ILE A 438 -19.86 1.51 9.73
CA ILE A 438 -20.81 2.63 9.84
C ILE A 438 -20.66 3.33 11.19
N ASN A 439 -20.67 2.58 12.30
CA ASN A 439 -20.54 3.14 13.64
C ASN A 439 -19.24 3.95 13.83
N ALA A 440 -18.14 3.52 13.22
CA ALA A 440 -16.87 4.24 13.29
C ALA A 440 -16.95 5.58 12.56
N TYR A 441 -17.55 5.62 11.37
CA TYR A 441 -17.76 6.87 10.63
C TYR A 441 -18.82 7.77 11.27
N ASP A 442 -19.86 7.19 11.88
CA ASP A 442 -20.89 7.89 12.64
C ASP A 442 -20.34 8.70 13.82
N SER A 443 -19.23 8.26 14.41
CA SER A 443 -18.53 9.05 15.43
C SER A 443 -17.77 10.27 14.90
N LEU A 444 -17.57 10.38 13.58
CA LEU A 444 -16.81 11.50 12.99
C LEU A 444 -17.71 12.71 12.72
N HIS A 445 -17.17 13.91 12.97
CA HIS A 445 -17.78 15.18 12.57
C HIS A 445 -17.93 15.26 11.05
N TRP A 446 -18.98 15.93 10.55
CA TRP A 446 -19.26 16.01 9.11
C TRP A 446 -18.14 16.69 8.32
N ASP A 447 -17.47 17.70 8.89
CA ASP A 447 -16.35 18.37 8.23
C ASP A 447 -15.21 17.40 7.90
N LEU A 448 -14.99 16.42 8.77
CA LEU A 448 -13.93 15.43 8.55
C LEU A 448 -14.30 14.46 7.42
N LEU A 449 -15.59 14.13 7.25
CA LEU A 449 -16.07 13.33 6.11
C LEU A 449 -15.86 14.07 4.77
N TYR A 450 -16.16 15.37 4.72
CA TYR A 450 -15.93 16.19 3.54
C TYR A 450 -14.43 16.33 3.22
N GLN A 451 -13.58 16.40 4.23
CA GLN A 451 -12.13 16.40 4.03
C GLN A 451 -11.61 15.06 3.49
N ILE A 452 -12.21 13.92 3.88
CA ILE A 452 -11.92 12.62 3.26
C ILE A 452 -12.26 12.66 1.76
N GLN A 453 -13.41 13.21 1.38
CA GLN A 453 -13.81 13.34 -0.03
C GLN A 453 -12.80 14.17 -0.82
N GLY A 454 -12.35 15.31 -0.27
CA GLY A 454 -11.34 16.14 -0.89
C GLY A 454 -9.98 15.45 -1.00
N PHE A 455 -9.54 14.76 0.06
CA PHE A 455 -8.24 14.09 0.09
C PHE A 455 -8.15 12.87 -0.83
N TYR A 456 -9.23 12.11 -0.99
CA TYR A 456 -9.31 10.93 -1.88
C TYR A 456 -10.07 11.21 -3.18
N LYS A 457 -10.21 12.48 -3.59
CA LYS A 457 -11.01 12.89 -4.74
C LYS A 457 -10.67 12.09 -6.00
N GLU A 458 -9.39 11.94 -6.31
CA GLU A 458 -8.96 11.21 -7.51
C GLU A 458 -9.31 9.72 -7.44
N ASP A 459 -9.39 9.12 -6.25
CA ASP A 459 -9.82 7.72 -6.12
C ASP A 459 -11.32 7.58 -6.43
N PHE A 460 -12.16 8.50 -5.95
CA PHE A 460 -13.59 8.51 -6.25
C PHE A 460 -13.84 8.67 -7.75
N GLU A 461 -13.18 9.65 -8.37
CA GLU A 461 -13.40 10.00 -9.78
C GLU A 461 -12.77 8.99 -10.74
N ALA A 462 -11.52 8.57 -10.51
CA ALA A 462 -10.80 7.69 -11.44
C ALA A 462 -11.26 6.22 -11.37
N PHE A 463 -11.81 5.79 -10.23
CA PHE A 463 -12.22 4.39 -10.03
C PHE A 463 -13.74 4.21 -9.85
N GLY A 464 -14.51 5.29 -9.88
CA GLY A 464 -15.98 5.25 -9.88
C GLY A 464 -16.58 4.84 -8.53
N TYR A 465 -15.94 5.24 -7.43
CA TYR A 465 -16.50 5.09 -6.09
C TYR A 465 -17.44 6.25 -5.77
N ASP A 466 -18.49 5.97 -5.02
CA ASP A 466 -19.43 6.99 -4.54
C ASP A 466 -18.78 7.80 -3.40
N PRO A 467 -18.63 9.13 -3.52
CA PRO A 467 -18.13 9.96 -2.43
C PRO A 467 -19.15 10.15 -1.30
N GLU A 468 -20.45 9.91 -1.53
CA GLU A 468 -21.53 10.07 -0.54
C GLU A 468 -22.38 8.79 -0.40
N PRO A 469 -21.77 7.62 -0.06
CA PRO A 469 -22.49 6.36 0.03
C PRO A 469 -23.64 6.46 1.04
N ALA A 470 -24.82 5.99 0.65
CA ALA A 470 -26.05 6.14 1.42
C ALA A 470 -25.92 5.63 2.86
N GLU A 471 -25.17 4.54 3.09
CA GLU A 471 -24.94 4.00 4.44
C GLU A 471 -24.19 4.94 5.40
N LEU A 472 -23.44 5.92 4.89
CA LEU A 472 -22.71 6.90 5.71
C LEU A 472 -23.38 8.28 5.73
N PHE A 473 -24.12 8.64 4.67
CA PHE A 473 -24.60 10.01 4.46
C PHE A 473 -26.12 10.19 4.56
N ALA A 474 -26.94 9.13 4.44
CA ALA A 474 -28.40 9.26 4.38
C ALA A 474 -29.00 9.96 5.62
N GLN A 475 -28.57 9.59 6.83
CA GLN A 475 -29.06 10.21 8.08
C GLN A 475 -28.45 11.59 8.38
N ARG A 476 -27.42 11.99 7.63
CA ARG A 476 -26.71 13.26 7.81
C ARG A 476 -27.30 14.36 6.93
N ALA A 477 -27.87 14.00 5.78
CA ALA A 477 -28.60 14.92 4.91
C ALA A 477 -29.76 15.62 5.66
N ASP A 478 -30.48 14.89 6.50
CA ASP A 478 -31.59 15.42 7.31
C ASP A 478 -31.14 16.46 8.35
N ARG A 479 -29.92 16.32 8.89
CA ARG A 479 -29.34 17.32 9.83
C ARG A 479 -28.80 18.56 9.13
N LYS A 480 -28.42 18.46 7.86
CA LYS A 480 -27.95 19.60 7.05
C LYS A 480 -29.10 20.57 6.76
N GLN A 481 -30.33 20.07 6.64
CA GLN A 481 -31.53 20.90 6.52
C GLN A 481 -31.96 21.56 7.84
N SER A 482 -31.73 20.93 9.00
CA SER A 482 -32.10 21.51 10.30
C SER A 482 -31.12 22.53 10.87
N LEU A 483 -29.90 22.63 10.32
CA LEU A 483 -28.89 23.64 10.67
C LEU A 483 -28.86 24.82 9.67
N ALA A 484 -29.61 24.73 8.57
CA ALA A 484 -29.76 25.78 7.56
C ALA A 484 -31.04 26.63 7.76
N VAL A 485 -31.75 26.39 8.87
CA VAL A 485 -32.88 27.18 9.40
C VAL A 485 -32.42 27.77 10.72
#